data_AF-A0A8T4UGW8-F1
#
_entry.id   AF-A0A8T4UGW8-F1
#
_cell.length_a   1.000
_cell.length_b   1.000
_cell.length_c   1.000
_cell.angle_alpha   90.00
_cell.angle_beta   90.00
_cell.angle_gamma   90.00
#
_symmetry.space_group_name_H-M   'P 1'
#
loop_
_entity.id
_entity.type
_entity.pdbx_description
1 polymer ?
#
loop_
_entity_poly.entity_id
_entity_poly.type
_entity_poly.pdbx_seq_one_letter_code
_entity_poly.pdbx_strand_id
1 'polypeptide(L)'
;MDNDGDTLVDEADPNCCSWCESAGWQWDIDGGSCAGASNFTWDAVPPQVRWCCGNSPQEAFTAAGIGPDACCPAAGMCVDASGTCRSGSEVSPGGCTDGVDNDCDGTADISDSDCAANISGRVTDDGGGFLPNVTVQSLTTDPLSNVTLQFSAATGPDGWYSMRVAANLSYDVITVLPGYETGFAWNRQVPPPGLILDFSLSGALACEQDCTLSGEVLCRPECHGVAGCQYSDVRAMRVCENRQASWLVPYNASHELWCCDGIPGRARAVEVISLQGPRHIATIERILSFGGRIIKLVVNVFR
;
A
#
# COMPACT_ATOMS: atom_id res chain seq x y z
N MET A 1 21.77 -48.44 -13.83
CA MET A 1 22.75 -49.15 -14.65
C MET A 1 22.14 -49.20 -16.03
N ASP A 2 22.63 -48.33 -16.88
CA ASP A 2 22.59 -48.49 -18.33
C ASP A 2 23.09 -49.88 -18.73
N ASN A 3 22.86 -50.23 -19.99
CA ASN A 3 23.10 -51.58 -20.49
C ASN A 3 24.54 -51.81 -20.95
N ASP A 4 25.45 -50.86 -20.71
CA ASP A 4 26.85 -50.91 -21.13
C ASP A 4 27.87 -50.52 -20.04
N GLY A 5 27.40 -50.09 -18.86
CA GLY A 5 28.19 -50.08 -17.64
C GLY A 5 29.15 -48.90 -17.53
N ASP A 6 28.85 -47.79 -18.20
CA ASP A 6 29.43 -46.51 -17.85
C ASP A 6 28.43 -45.66 -17.04
N THR A 7 28.63 -44.35 -16.99
CA THR A 7 27.73 -43.46 -16.25
C THR A 7 27.19 -42.37 -17.15
N LEU A 8 27.33 -42.49 -18.47
CA LEU A 8 26.96 -41.53 -19.49
C LEU A 8 25.61 -41.91 -20.10
N VAL A 9 25.01 -41.00 -20.88
CA VAL A 9 23.76 -41.25 -21.59
C VAL A 9 24.05 -41.18 -23.08
N ASP A 10 23.90 -42.29 -23.80
CA ASP A 10 24.29 -42.39 -25.21
C ASP A 10 23.37 -43.28 -26.09
N GLU A 11 23.85 -43.64 -27.28
CA GLU A 11 23.14 -44.45 -28.28
C GLU A 11 22.93 -45.93 -27.83
N ALA A 12 23.63 -46.37 -26.78
CA ALA A 12 23.49 -47.68 -26.15
C ALA A 12 22.41 -47.72 -25.03
N ASP A 13 21.70 -46.60 -24.79
CA ASP A 13 20.65 -46.45 -23.77
C ASP A 13 19.21 -46.44 -24.33
N PRO A 14 18.65 -47.59 -24.77
CA PRO A 14 17.26 -47.67 -25.22
C PRO A 14 16.22 -47.36 -24.11
N ASN A 15 16.67 -47.24 -22.86
CA ASN A 15 15.85 -46.94 -21.68
C ASN A 15 16.09 -45.54 -21.10
N CYS A 16 16.73 -44.62 -21.83
CA CYS A 16 16.91 -43.24 -21.35
C CYS A 16 15.55 -42.55 -21.01
N CYS A 17 14.46 -43.06 -21.59
CA CYS A 17 13.08 -42.72 -21.30
C CYS A 17 12.54 -43.28 -19.94
N SER A 18 13.34 -43.98 -19.12
CA SER A 18 12.96 -44.53 -17.80
C SER A 18 13.18 -43.57 -16.62
N TRP A 19 13.87 -42.45 -16.84
CA TRP A 19 14.22 -41.45 -15.82
C TRP A 19 13.47 -40.12 -15.98
N CYS A 20 12.49 -40.08 -16.87
CA CYS A 20 11.61 -38.93 -16.99
C CYS A 20 10.48 -39.02 -15.95
N GLU A 21 10.36 -37.99 -15.13
CA GLU A 21 9.29 -37.89 -14.13
C GLU A 21 7.98 -37.52 -14.85
N SER A 22 6.97 -38.39 -14.75
CA SER A 22 5.75 -38.31 -15.55
C SER A 22 4.72 -37.36 -14.94
N ALA A 23 4.23 -36.40 -15.72
CA ALA A 23 2.87 -35.91 -15.62
C ALA A 23 2.19 -36.01 -17.00
N GLY A 24 1.51 -37.14 -17.27
CA GLY A 24 0.51 -37.22 -18.34
C GLY A 24 1.02 -37.50 -19.77
N TRP A 25 1.03 -38.79 -20.10
CA TRP A 25 0.82 -39.44 -21.40
C TRP A 25 0.72 -38.61 -22.72
N GLN A 26 1.63 -39.01 -23.65
CA GLN A 26 1.58 -39.03 -25.12
C GLN A 26 2.20 -37.87 -25.92
N TRP A 27 3.15 -38.26 -26.79
CA TRP A 27 3.96 -37.44 -27.71
C TRP A 27 3.35 -37.40 -29.12
N ASP A 28 3.34 -36.22 -29.77
CA ASP A 28 3.01 -35.97 -31.19
C ASP A 28 3.95 -34.86 -31.76
N ILE A 29 3.96 -34.69 -33.07
CA ILE A 29 5.07 -34.69 -34.03
C ILE A 29 6.04 -33.49 -34.04
N ASP A 30 5.97 -32.58 -33.08
CA ASP A 30 6.85 -31.39 -33.03
C ASP A 30 7.77 -31.33 -31.80
N GLY A 31 7.83 -32.42 -31.01
CA GLY A 31 8.79 -32.64 -29.92
C GLY A 31 9.17 -34.13 -29.85
N GLY A 32 10.46 -34.44 -29.71
CA GLY A 32 11.06 -35.75 -30.07
C GLY A 32 10.55 -37.00 -29.33
N SER A 33 10.01 -37.95 -30.09
CA SER A 33 9.55 -39.27 -29.60
C SER A 33 10.70 -40.31 -29.54
N CYS A 34 10.84 -41.01 -28.39
CA CYS A 34 11.62 -42.27 -28.25
C CYS A 34 11.02 -43.46 -29.06
N ALA A 35 9.80 -43.34 -29.61
CA ALA A 35 9.15 -44.42 -30.34
C ALA A 35 9.40 -44.31 -31.84
N GLY A 36 10.32 -45.14 -32.36
CA GLY A 36 10.60 -45.29 -33.79
C GLY A 36 11.74 -44.43 -34.35
N ALA A 37 12.43 -43.65 -33.51
CA ALA A 37 13.61 -42.90 -33.92
C ALA A 37 14.82 -43.84 -34.07
N SER A 38 15.34 -43.99 -35.29
CA SER A 38 16.48 -44.85 -35.61
C SER A 38 17.81 -44.12 -35.71
N ASN A 39 17.86 -42.82 -35.41
CA ASN A 39 19.09 -42.02 -35.42
C ASN A 39 18.87 -40.71 -34.65
N PHE A 40 19.26 -40.67 -33.39
CA PHE A 40 19.53 -39.41 -32.68
C PHE A 40 21.02 -39.10 -32.84
N THR A 41 21.39 -38.34 -33.87
CA THR A 41 22.72 -37.73 -33.90
C THR A 41 22.68 -36.48 -33.02
N TRP A 42 23.14 -36.60 -31.78
CA TRP A 42 23.35 -35.47 -30.90
C TRP A 42 24.56 -34.66 -31.40
N ASP A 43 24.36 -33.40 -31.81
CA ASP A 43 25.46 -32.48 -32.17
C ASP A 43 26.32 -32.11 -30.94
N ALA A 44 25.85 -32.40 -29.72
CA ALA A 44 26.59 -32.35 -28.46
C ALA A 44 25.91 -33.26 -27.41
N VAL A 45 26.71 -33.89 -26.53
CA VAL A 45 26.22 -34.69 -25.40
C VAL A 45 25.37 -33.81 -24.48
N PRO A 46 24.08 -34.11 -24.26
CA PRO A 46 23.25 -33.33 -23.37
C PRO A 46 23.73 -33.48 -21.91
N PRO A 47 23.67 -32.42 -21.09
CA PRO A 47 24.03 -32.51 -19.69
C PRO A 47 23.12 -33.49 -18.94
N GLN A 48 23.66 -34.15 -17.90
CA GLN A 48 22.92 -35.08 -17.05
C GLN A 48 21.93 -34.34 -16.15
N VAL A 49 20.74 -34.10 -16.66
CA VAL A 49 19.63 -33.50 -15.93
C VAL A 49 18.37 -34.34 -16.11
N ARG A 50 17.47 -34.30 -15.12
CA ARG A 50 16.13 -34.88 -15.26
C ARG A 50 15.35 -34.04 -16.27
N TRP A 51 14.68 -34.69 -17.22
CA TRP A 51 13.92 -34.05 -18.28
C TRP A 51 12.42 -34.29 -18.09
N CYS A 52 11.63 -33.33 -18.54
CA CYS A 52 10.17 -33.44 -18.58
C CYS A 52 9.68 -34.14 -19.83
N CYS A 53 8.73 -35.05 -19.64
CA CYS A 53 7.98 -35.62 -20.75
C CYS A 53 6.74 -34.78 -21.02
N GLY A 54 6.82 -33.87 -22.00
CA GLY A 54 5.67 -33.12 -22.47
C GLY A 54 5.90 -32.47 -23.83
N ASN A 55 4.88 -31.81 -24.34
CA ASN A 55 4.78 -31.33 -25.72
C ASN A 55 5.18 -29.86 -25.90
N SER A 56 5.62 -29.19 -24.83
CA SER A 56 6.05 -27.81 -24.88
C SER A 56 7.57 -27.69 -24.69
N PRO A 57 8.29 -26.98 -25.60
CA PRO A 57 9.71 -26.69 -25.42
C PRO A 57 9.99 -25.76 -24.24
N GLN A 58 8.96 -25.22 -23.59
CA GLN A 58 9.09 -24.39 -22.38
C GLN A 58 9.08 -25.20 -21.08
N GLU A 59 8.66 -26.47 -21.10
CA GLU A 59 8.61 -27.28 -19.89
C GLU A 59 10.00 -27.49 -19.26
N ALA A 60 10.07 -27.35 -17.94
CA ALA A 60 11.30 -27.51 -17.19
C ALA A 60 11.05 -28.39 -15.96
N PHE A 61 11.96 -29.34 -15.73
CA PHE A 61 11.99 -30.10 -14.49
C PHE A 61 12.49 -29.20 -13.37
N THR A 62 11.78 -29.20 -12.24
CA THR A 62 12.18 -28.43 -11.06
C THR A 62 12.05 -29.30 -9.81
N ALA A 63 13.05 -29.18 -8.95
CA ALA A 63 13.04 -29.66 -7.56
C ALA A 63 13.01 -28.48 -6.59
N ALA A 64 12.76 -27.26 -7.09
CA ALA A 64 12.63 -26.06 -6.27
C ALA A 64 11.22 -26.00 -5.65
N GLY A 65 11.17 -25.56 -4.40
CA GLY A 65 9.96 -25.46 -3.59
C GLY A 65 9.88 -26.50 -2.48
N ILE A 66 8.72 -26.56 -1.84
CA ILE A 66 8.41 -27.48 -0.72
C ILE A 66 7.58 -28.71 -1.15
N GLY A 67 7.14 -28.73 -2.40
CA GLY A 67 6.39 -29.83 -3.02
C GLY A 67 7.25 -30.99 -3.50
N PRO A 68 6.62 -32.04 -4.08
CA PRO A 68 7.35 -33.07 -4.80
C PRO A 68 8.00 -32.50 -6.06
N ASP A 69 9.14 -33.06 -6.46
CA ASP A 69 9.76 -32.83 -7.77
C ASP A 69 8.71 -32.96 -8.89
N ALA A 70 8.69 -32.01 -9.84
CA ALA A 70 7.71 -32.03 -10.92
C ALA A 70 8.21 -31.35 -12.19
N CYS A 71 7.39 -31.49 -13.23
CA CYS A 71 7.54 -30.82 -14.50
C CYS A 71 6.62 -29.61 -14.60
N CYS A 72 7.21 -28.42 -14.72
CA CYS A 72 6.48 -27.16 -14.76
C CYS A 72 6.50 -26.52 -16.15
N PRO A 73 5.47 -25.73 -16.52
CA PRO A 73 5.35 -25.14 -17.86
C PRO A 73 6.46 -24.19 -18.29
N ALA A 74 7.29 -23.71 -17.36
CA ALA A 74 8.38 -22.78 -17.62
C ALA A 74 9.56 -23.02 -16.66
N ALA A 75 10.76 -22.67 -17.11
CA ALA A 75 11.94 -22.60 -16.24
C ALA A 75 11.78 -21.49 -15.18
N GLY A 76 12.36 -21.70 -14.00
CA GLY A 76 12.27 -20.76 -12.87
C GLY A 76 11.01 -20.93 -11.99
N MET A 77 10.09 -21.82 -12.38
CA MET A 77 8.95 -22.22 -11.55
C MET A 77 9.38 -23.15 -10.41
N CYS A 78 8.53 -23.23 -9.39
CA CYS A 78 8.67 -24.10 -8.23
C CYS A 78 7.40 -24.94 -8.00
N VAL A 79 7.46 -25.93 -7.12
CA VAL A 79 6.30 -26.75 -6.75
C VAL A 79 5.91 -26.49 -5.30
N ASP A 80 4.67 -26.09 -5.08
CA ASP A 80 4.11 -25.88 -3.73
C ASP A 80 3.80 -27.22 -3.03
N ALA A 81 3.46 -27.17 -1.74
CA ALA A 81 3.15 -28.38 -0.96
C ALA A 81 1.97 -29.22 -1.51
N SER A 82 1.13 -28.66 -2.38
CA SER A 82 0.04 -29.38 -3.03
C SER A 82 0.48 -30.13 -4.29
N GLY A 83 1.71 -29.92 -4.75
CA GLY A 83 2.19 -30.44 -6.03
C GLY A 83 1.88 -29.53 -7.22
N THR A 84 1.51 -28.27 -6.99
CA THR A 84 1.15 -27.32 -8.05
C THR A 84 2.35 -26.45 -8.42
N CYS A 85 2.59 -26.28 -9.72
CA CYS A 85 3.62 -25.39 -10.23
C CYS A 85 3.24 -23.91 -10.01
N ARG A 86 4.17 -23.13 -9.46
CA ARG A 86 4.04 -21.69 -9.20
C ARG A 86 5.11 -20.88 -9.91
N SER A 87 4.92 -19.57 -9.99
CA SER A 87 5.75 -18.68 -10.79
C SER A 87 7.22 -18.66 -10.37
N GLY A 88 7.53 -19.06 -9.12
CA GLY A 88 8.85 -18.97 -8.52
C GLY A 88 9.18 -17.55 -8.02
N SER A 89 8.17 -16.69 -7.88
CA SER A 89 8.36 -15.30 -7.42
C SER A 89 7.11 -14.76 -6.73
N GLU A 90 7.23 -14.47 -5.45
CA GLU A 90 6.15 -13.90 -4.64
C GLU A 90 5.84 -12.43 -5.00
N VAL A 91 6.85 -11.67 -5.38
CA VAL A 91 6.74 -10.23 -5.66
C VAL A 91 6.10 -9.86 -7.01
N SER A 92 5.46 -10.82 -7.69
CA SER A 92 4.71 -10.57 -8.92
C SER A 92 3.49 -9.67 -8.67
N PRO A 93 2.95 -8.93 -9.67
CA PRO A 93 1.79 -8.07 -9.46
C PRO A 93 0.59 -8.85 -8.91
N GLY A 94 0.26 -8.59 -7.64
CA GLY A 94 -0.82 -9.26 -6.90
C GLY A 94 -0.41 -10.52 -6.12
N GLY A 95 0.81 -11.06 -6.33
CA GLY A 95 1.28 -12.29 -5.68
C GLY A 95 1.33 -12.19 -4.15
N CYS A 96 1.72 -11.02 -3.61
CA CYS A 96 1.73 -10.78 -2.17
C CYS A 96 0.35 -10.72 -1.48
N THR A 97 -0.73 -11.01 -2.20
CA THR A 97 -2.11 -10.79 -1.74
C THR A 97 -3.14 -11.74 -2.37
N ASP A 98 -2.69 -12.81 -3.03
CA ASP A 98 -3.59 -13.73 -3.74
C ASP A 98 -3.90 -15.03 -2.97
N GLY A 99 -3.33 -15.20 -1.78
CA GLY A 99 -3.53 -16.37 -0.94
C GLY A 99 -2.66 -17.56 -1.33
N VAL A 100 -1.63 -17.35 -2.15
CA VAL A 100 -0.79 -18.40 -2.74
C VAL A 100 0.68 -18.14 -2.45
N ASP A 101 1.37 -19.17 -1.97
CA ASP A 101 2.83 -19.25 -1.92
C ASP A 101 3.37 -19.42 -3.36
N ASN A 102 3.73 -18.32 -4.02
CA ASN A 102 4.10 -18.28 -5.43
C ASN A 102 5.58 -18.59 -5.69
N ASP A 103 6.45 -18.52 -4.68
CA ASP A 103 7.85 -18.96 -4.75
C ASP A 103 8.16 -20.27 -4.01
N CYS A 104 7.11 -20.89 -3.45
CA CYS A 104 7.08 -22.21 -2.86
C CYS A 104 8.03 -22.38 -1.67
N ASP A 105 8.30 -21.34 -0.90
CA ASP A 105 9.24 -21.39 0.22
C ASP A 105 8.58 -21.77 1.56
N GLY A 106 7.24 -21.88 1.58
CA GLY A 106 6.43 -22.22 2.74
C GLY A 106 5.81 -21.02 3.46
N THR A 107 6.10 -19.80 3.05
CA THR A 107 5.36 -18.59 3.42
C THR A 107 4.57 -18.04 2.24
N ALA A 108 3.67 -17.09 2.49
CA ALA A 108 2.82 -16.53 1.45
C ALA A 108 2.34 -15.13 1.84
N ASP A 109 2.01 -14.35 0.83
CA ASP A 109 1.41 -13.04 0.90
C ASP A 109 2.22 -12.06 1.78
N ILE A 110 1.53 -11.16 2.49
CA ILE A 110 2.15 -10.21 3.42
C ILE A 110 2.93 -10.86 4.58
N SER A 111 2.74 -12.16 4.82
CA SER A 111 3.50 -12.90 5.82
C SER A 111 4.84 -13.40 5.27
N ASP A 112 4.97 -13.41 3.94
CA ASP A 112 6.19 -13.73 3.23
C ASP A 112 7.26 -12.64 3.41
N SER A 113 8.51 -13.07 3.54
CA SER A 113 9.64 -12.16 3.69
C SER A 113 10.01 -11.45 2.39
N ASP A 114 9.74 -12.08 1.24
CA ASP A 114 9.99 -11.56 -0.10
C ASP A 114 8.97 -10.49 -0.49
N CYS A 115 7.77 -10.54 0.09
CA CYS A 115 6.77 -9.47 0.00
C CYS A 115 7.13 -8.18 0.74
N ALA A 116 8.32 -8.07 1.32
CA ALA A 116 8.74 -6.86 1.98
C ALA A 116 9.22 -5.78 1.02
N ALA A 117 8.68 -4.58 1.21
CA ALA A 117 9.14 -3.36 0.56
C ALA A 117 9.40 -2.27 1.60
N ASN A 118 9.99 -1.15 1.17
CA ASN A 118 10.18 0.02 2.03
C ASN A 118 9.47 1.25 1.47
N ILE A 119 8.81 2.01 2.35
CA ILE A 119 8.51 3.43 2.08
C ILE A 119 9.58 4.24 2.80
N SER A 120 10.29 5.08 2.05
CA SER A 120 11.37 5.90 2.60
C SER A 120 11.39 7.27 1.96
N GLY A 121 12.09 8.22 2.56
CA GLY A 121 12.20 9.56 2.02
C GLY A 121 12.70 10.56 3.04
N ARG A 122 12.70 11.83 2.64
CA ARG A 122 13.08 12.96 3.49
C ARG A 122 11.87 13.84 3.80
N VAL A 123 11.86 14.38 5.00
CA VAL A 123 10.94 15.46 5.38
C VAL A 123 11.75 16.74 5.61
N THR A 124 11.38 17.80 4.90
CA THR A 124 11.99 19.13 5.02
C THR A 124 10.96 20.19 5.37
N ASP A 125 11.41 21.37 5.80
CA ASP A 125 10.60 22.59 5.80
C ASP A 125 10.67 23.32 4.45
N ASP A 126 9.90 24.40 4.31
CA ASP A 126 9.87 25.25 3.11
C ASP A 126 11.21 25.94 2.81
N GLY A 127 12.09 26.05 3.81
CA GLY A 127 13.45 26.55 3.67
C GLY A 127 14.44 25.47 3.21
N GLY A 128 14.00 24.23 3.02
CA GLY A 128 14.83 23.08 2.72
C GLY A 128 15.60 22.53 3.93
N GLY A 129 15.29 23.01 5.14
CA GLY A 129 15.84 22.48 6.38
C GLY A 129 15.28 21.08 6.67
N PHE A 130 16.13 20.16 7.11
CA PHE A 130 15.69 18.82 7.47
C PHE A 130 14.90 18.83 8.78
N LEU A 131 13.75 18.15 8.79
CA LEU A 131 12.89 18.06 9.96
C LEU A 131 13.07 16.72 10.70
N PRO A 132 13.73 16.70 11.87
CA PRO A 132 13.86 15.51 12.70
C PRO A 132 12.60 15.25 13.54
N ASN A 133 12.44 14.02 14.00
CA ASN A 133 11.34 13.57 14.86
C ASN A 133 9.92 13.74 14.28
N VAL A 134 9.80 13.88 12.95
CA VAL A 134 8.52 13.82 12.25
C VAL A 134 8.02 12.39 12.32
N THR A 135 6.81 12.18 12.82
CA THR A 135 6.17 10.87 12.80
C THR A 135 5.55 10.64 11.43
N VAL A 136 6.06 9.68 10.67
CA VAL A 136 5.48 9.25 9.41
C VAL A 136 4.66 7.99 9.66
N GLN A 137 3.38 8.01 9.28
CA GLN A 137 2.50 6.85 9.39
C GLN A 137 2.02 6.43 8.00
N SER A 138 1.98 5.14 7.74
CA SER A 138 1.35 4.58 6.54
C SER A 138 0.22 3.66 6.92
N LEU A 139 -0.84 3.69 6.12
CA LEU A 139 -2.03 2.86 6.30
C LEU A 139 -2.36 2.16 4.99
N THR A 140 -2.72 0.89 5.09
CA THR A 140 -3.28 0.10 3.99
C THR A 140 -4.33 -0.85 4.54
N THR A 141 -5.10 -1.47 3.67
CA THR A 141 -6.00 -2.57 4.03
C THR A 141 -5.51 -3.81 3.30
N ASP A 142 -5.23 -4.86 4.05
CA ASP A 142 -4.93 -6.17 3.48
C ASP A 142 -6.19 -6.69 2.74
N PRO A 143 -6.12 -6.92 1.41
CA PRO A 143 -7.27 -7.36 0.64
C PRO A 143 -7.75 -8.79 1.00
N LEU A 144 -6.90 -9.64 1.58
CA LEU A 144 -7.27 -11.00 1.97
C LEU A 144 -8.01 -11.02 3.31
N SER A 145 -7.41 -10.41 4.34
CA SER A 145 -7.98 -10.42 5.69
C SER A 145 -8.97 -9.27 5.97
N ASN A 146 -9.04 -8.26 5.11
CA ASN A 146 -9.74 -6.99 5.33
C ASN A 146 -9.30 -6.26 6.62
N VAL A 147 -8.08 -6.53 7.09
CA VAL A 147 -7.49 -5.86 8.26
C VAL A 147 -6.75 -4.61 7.81
N THR A 148 -6.97 -3.51 8.52
CA THR A 148 -6.14 -2.30 8.34
C THR A 148 -4.77 -2.52 8.95
N LEU A 149 -3.74 -2.42 8.13
CA LEU A 149 -2.35 -2.45 8.55
C LEU A 149 -1.85 -1.02 8.69
N GLN A 150 -1.17 -0.74 9.80
CA GLN A 150 -0.58 0.57 10.07
C GLN A 150 0.89 0.41 10.42
N PHE A 151 1.73 1.21 9.76
CA PHE A 151 3.16 1.26 10.02
C PHE A 151 3.54 2.68 10.42
N SER A 152 4.63 2.82 11.17
CA SER A 152 5.13 4.13 11.56
C SER A 152 6.65 4.16 11.65
N ALA A 153 7.22 5.31 11.32
CA ALA A 153 8.63 5.63 11.52
C ALA A 153 8.77 7.07 11.99
N ALA A 154 9.91 7.40 12.60
CA ALA A 154 10.27 8.78 12.92
C ALA A 154 11.46 9.20 12.06
N THR A 155 11.51 10.47 11.65
CA THR A 155 12.66 10.99 10.92
C THR A 155 13.88 11.17 11.83
N GLY A 156 15.06 10.86 11.28
CA GLY A 156 16.35 11.12 11.93
C GLY A 156 16.80 12.59 11.86
N PRO A 157 18.01 12.90 12.36
CA PRO A 157 18.59 14.25 12.32
C PRO A 157 18.72 14.86 10.92
N ASP A 158 18.79 14.02 9.88
CA ASP A 158 18.88 14.41 8.47
C ASP A 158 17.52 14.42 7.77
N GLY A 159 16.42 14.32 8.52
CA GLY A 159 15.05 14.30 8.01
C GLY A 159 14.68 12.99 7.33
N TRP A 160 15.56 12.00 7.30
CA TRP A 160 15.31 10.71 6.64
C TRP A 160 14.41 9.82 7.47
N TYR A 161 13.44 9.18 6.83
CA TYR A 161 12.65 8.09 7.40
C TYR A 161 12.69 6.87 6.49
N SER A 162 12.49 5.69 7.09
CA SER A 162 12.27 4.44 6.37
C SER A 162 11.37 3.54 7.20
N MET A 163 10.38 2.93 6.56
CA MET A 163 9.49 1.95 7.17
C MET A 163 9.35 0.72 6.26
N ARG A 164 9.43 -0.47 6.85
CA ARG A 164 9.18 -1.74 6.16
C ARG A 164 7.66 -1.95 6.07
N VAL A 165 7.19 -2.21 4.87
CA VAL A 165 5.79 -2.44 4.50
C VAL A 165 5.67 -3.66 3.59
N ALA A 166 4.46 -4.03 3.19
CA ALA A 166 4.24 -5.04 2.16
C ALA A 166 4.27 -4.41 0.76
N ALA A 167 4.85 -5.13 -0.20
CA ALA A 167 4.94 -4.76 -1.60
C ALA A 167 3.59 -4.93 -2.31
N ASN A 168 3.45 -4.33 -3.49
CA ASN A 168 2.29 -4.44 -4.39
C ASN A 168 0.95 -4.01 -3.78
N LEU A 169 1.00 -3.22 -2.70
CA LEU A 169 -0.15 -2.60 -2.05
C LEU A 169 -0.13 -1.08 -2.22
N SER A 170 -1.32 -0.51 -2.06
CA SER A 170 -1.49 0.95 -1.97
C SER A 170 -1.49 1.41 -0.54
N TYR A 171 -0.80 2.51 -0.28
CA TYR A 171 -0.70 3.12 1.03
C TYR A 171 -1.13 4.57 1.02
N ASP A 172 -1.84 4.96 2.07
CA ASP A 172 -1.99 6.35 2.46
C ASP A 172 -0.89 6.68 3.46
N VAL A 173 -0.10 7.72 3.17
CA VAL A 173 1.06 8.11 3.98
C VAL A 173 0.88 9.52 4.50
N ILE A 174 1.07 9.70 5.80
CA ILE A 174 0.87 10.96 6.51
C ILE A 174 2.09 11.30 7.37
N THR A 175 2.37 12.58 7.57
CA THR A 175 3.50 13.06 8.38
C THR A 175 3.03 14.03 9.44
N VAL A 176 3.39 13.79 10.71
CA VAL A 176 2.93 14.56 11.86
C VAL A 176 4.13 15.08 12.64
N LEU A 177 4.24 16.41 12.74
CA LEU A 177 5.21 17.09 13.59
C LEU A 177 4.52 18.32 14.24
N PRO A 178 4.51 18.45 15.58
CA PRO A 178 3.92 19.62 16.24
C PRO A 178 4.55 20.92 15.76
N GLY A 179 3.73 21.93 15.47
CA GLY A 179 4.21 23.20 14.94
C GLY A 179 4.49 23.20 13.44
N TYR A 180 4.09 22.14 12.72
CA TYR A 180 4.11 22.04 11.26
C TYR A 180 2.77 21.54 10.74
N GLU A 181 2.44 21.86 9.49
CA GLU A 181 1.33 21.24 8.80
C GLU A 181 1.57 19.74 8.61
N THR A 182 0.48 18.99 8.38
CA THR A 182 0.58 17.56 8.11
C THR A 182 0.72 17.33 6.61
N GLY A 183 1.78 16.64 6.19
CA GLY A 183 1.94 16.21 4.81
C GLY A 183 1.15 14.94 4.54
N PHE A 184 0.55 14.82 3.35
CA PHE A 184 -0.29 13.69 2.95
C PHE A 184 0.02 13.20 1.54
N ALA A 185 0.03 11.89 1.34
CA ALA A 185 0.08 11.24 0.03
C ALA A 185 -0.90 10.06 0.01
N TRP A 186 -1.91 10.15 -0.87
CA TRP A 186 -2.99 9.16 -0.97
C TRP A 186 -2.68 8.08 -2.00
N ASN A 187 -3.13 6.86 -1.71
CA ASN A 187 -3.19 5.72 -2.64
C ASN A 187 -1.88 5.50 -3.40
N ARG A 188 -0.75 5.56 -2.68
CA ARG A 188 0.58 5.40 -3.25
C ARG A 188 0.87 3.91 -3.41
N GLN A 189 0.98 3.47 -4.65
CA GLN A 189 1.43 2.11 -4.97
C GLN A 189 2.89 1.95 -4.54
N VAL A 190 3.18 0.87 -3.81
CA VAL A 190 4.54 0.53 -3.37
C VAL A 190 5.01 -0.68 -4.17
N PRO A 191 5.80 -0.48 -5.24
CA PRO A 191 6.40 -1.60 -5.96
C PRO A 191 7.57 -2.20 -5.15
N PRO A 192 8.00 -3.43 -5.46
CA PRO A 192 9.32 -3.91 -5.05
C PRO A 192 10.44 -3.08 -5.72
N PRO A 193 11.53 -2.73 -5.02
CA PRO A 193 11.82 -2.97 -3.60
C PRO A 193 11.23 -1.92 -2.65
N GLY A 194 10.60 -0.87 -3.18
CA GLY A 194 9.98 0.17 -2.36
C GLY A 194 9.58 1.43 -3.13
N LEU A 195 9.17 2.43 -2.36
CA LEU A 195 8.79 3.77 -2.81
C LEU A 195 9.61 4.83 -2.07
N ILE A 196 10.18 5.78 -2.83
CA ILE A 196 10.71 7.02 -2.27
C ILE A 196 9.62 8.08 -2.29
N LEU A 197 9.33 8.67 -1.13
CA LEU A 197 8.29 9.64 -0.92
C LEU A 197 8.79 10.76 0.01
N ASP A 198 9.11 11.91 -0.58
CA ASP A 198 9.55 13.07 0.17
C ASP A 198 8.36 13.97 0.55
N PHE A 199 8.49 14.70 1.66
CA PHE A 199 7.52 15.69 2.13
C PHE A 199 8.21 17.03 2.41
N SER A 200 7.56 18.13 2.05
CA SER A 200 7.89 19.48 2.54
C SER A 200 6.76 19.95 3.42
N LEU A 201 7.06 20.36 4.66
CA LEU A 201 6.08 20.81 5.64
C LEU A 201 6.27 22.29 5.94
N SER A 202 5.20 23.05 5.79
CA SER A 202 5.14 24.43 6.27
C SER A 202 5.07 24.47 7.79
N GLY A 203 5.80 25.38 8.43
CA GLY A 203 5.69 25.61 9.88
C GLY A 203 4.30 26.18 10.23
N ALA A 204 3.56 25.51 11.11
CA ALA A 204 2.22 25.86 11.57
C ALA A 204 2.17 27.07 12.54
N LEU A 205 3.04 28.07 12.34
CA LEU A 205 3.11 29.28 13.15
C LEU A 205 2.89 30.56 12.35
N ALA A 206 2.59 30.48 11.06
CA ALA A 206 2.04 31.63 10.36
C ALA A 206 0.53 31.67 10.59
N CYS A 207 0.07 32.72 11.25
CA CYS A 207 -1.33 33.09 11.22
C CYS A 207 -1.72 33.44 9.79
N GLU A 208 -2.85 32.92 9.36
CA GLU A 208 -3.46 33.25 8.07
C GLU A 208 -4.24 34.56 8.19
N GLN A 209 -4.61 35.15 7.05
CA GLN A 209 -5.39 36.40 7.01
C GLN A 209 -6.75 36.29 7.70
N ASP A 210 -7.30 35.08 7.81
CA ASP A 210 -8.59 34.78 8.42
C ASP A 210 -8.49 34.43 9.91
N CYS A 211 -7.38 34.72 10.59
CA CYS A 211 -7.20 34.43 12.00
C CYS A 211 -7.22 32.93 12.35
N THR A 212 -6.99 32.06 11.37
CA THR A 212 -6.62 30.67 11.60
C THR A 212 -5.10 30.52 11.60
N LEU A 213 -4.60 29.37 12.05
CA LEU A 213 -3.22 28.97 11.79
C LEU A 213 -3.17 28.26 10.45
N SER A 214 -2.04 28.33 9.76
CA SER A 214 -1.85 27.61 8.50
C SER A 214 -2.17 26.12 8.65
N GLY A 215 -3.05 25.59 7.80
CA GLY A 215 -3.53 24.21 7.85
C GLY A 215 -4.58 23.90 8.94
N GLU A 216 -4.94 24.88 9.77
CA GLU A 216 -6.06 24.78 10.72
C GLU A 216 -7.32 25.45 10.17
N VAL A 217 -8.47 25.11 10.76
CA VAL A 217 -9.76 25.77 10.48
C VAL A 217 -10.33 26.49 11.69
N LEU A 218 -9.62 26.42 12.83
CA LEU A 218 -10.08 26.97 14.09
C LEU A 218 -9.53 28.37 14.25
N CYS A 219 -10.39 29.29 14.67
CA CYS A 219 -10.03 30.66 14.96
C CYS A 219 -9.15 30.71 16.21
N ARG A 220 -8.00 31.38 16.08
CA ARG A 220 -6.96 31.51 17.09
C ARG A 220 -6.82 32.96 17.56
N PRO A 221 -7.23 33.28 18.80
CA PRO A 221 -7.03 34.60 19.40
C PRO A 221 -5.61 35.15 19.28
N GLU A 222 -4.61 34.27 19.39
CA GLU A 222 -3.19 34.57 19.26
C GLU A 222 -2.81 35.12 17.88
N CYS A 223 -3.64 34.93 16.86
CA CYS A 223 -3.43 35.47 15.52
C CYS A 223 -3.86 36.93 15.33
N HIS A 224 -4.52 37.53 16.33
CA HIS A 224 -4.93 38.92 16.27
C HIS A 224 -3.74 39.87 16.01
N GLY A 225 -3.78 40.58 14.88
CA GLY A 225 -2.73 41.54 14.49
C GLY A 225 -1.56 40.92 13.73
N VAL A 226 -1.62 39.63 13.38
CA VAL A 226 -0.61 38.92 12.61
C VAL A 226 -1.12 38.71 11.18
N ALA A 227 -0.25 38.90 10.16
CA ALA A 227 -0.55 38.63 8.75
C ALA A 227 -1.84 39.26 8.18
N GLY A 228 -2.35 40.35 8.80
CA GLY A 228 -3.58 41.03 8.37
C GLY A 228 -4.86 40.52 9.06
N CYS A 229 -4.78 39.47 9.87
CA CYS A 229 -5.91 39.03 10.71
C CYS A 229 -6.28 40.09 11.75
N GLN A 230 -7.56 40.42 11.85
CA GLN A 230 -8.07 41.36 12.84
C GLN A 230 -9.51 41.05 13.29
N TYR A 231 -9.69 40.54 14.51
CA TYR A 231 -11.00 40.54 15.18
C TYR A 231 -11.52 41.97 15.42
N SER A 232 -12.85 42.18 15.34
CA SER A 232 -13.48 43.48 15.62
C SER A 232 -13.20 44.01 17.01
N ASP A 233 -13.15 43.11 18.00
CA ASP A 233 -12.94 43.43 19.41
C ASP A 233 -12.57 42.17 20.23
N VAL A 234 -12.23 42.40 21.50
CA VAL A 234 -11.83 41.36 22.45
C VAL A 234 -12.93 40.32 22.71
N ARG A 235 -14.20 40.70 22.60
CA ARG A 235 -15.33 39.78 22.78
C ARG A 235 -15.48 38.87 21.57
N ALA A 236 -15.37 39.39 20.35
CA ALA A 236 -15.37 38.62 19.11
C ALA A 236 -14.28 37.55 19.12
N MET A 237 -13.08 37.94 19.53
CA MET A 237 -11.95 37.02 19.74
C MET A 237 -12.28 35.91 20.75
N ARG A 238 -12.87 36.25 21.90
CA ARG A 238 -13.23 35.27 22.94
C ARG A 238 -14.36 34.31 22.53
N VAL A 239 -15.40 34.80 21.85
CA VAL A 239 -16.53 33.93 21.44
C VAL A 239 -16.14 33.01 20.29
N CYS A 240 -15.13 33.39 19.50
CA CYS A 240 -14.64 32.62 18.38
C CYS A 240 -13.41 31.74 18.69
N GLU A 241 -12.82 31.85 19.88
CA GLU A 241 -11.72 30.98 20.30
C GLU A 241 -12.10 29.50 20.11
N ASN A 242 -11.25 28.76 19.37
CA ASN A 242 -11.45 27.35 19.02
C ASN A 242 -12.76 27.05 18.26
N ARG A 243 -13.39 28.06 17.63
CA ARG A 243 -14.52 27.87 16.72
C ARG A 243 -14.03 27.76 15.30
N GLN A 244 -14.77 27.03 14.46
CA GLN A 244 -14.45 26.91 13.04
C GLN A 244 -14.65 28.27 12.34
N ALA A 245 -13.77 28.60 11.40
CA ALA A 245 -13.92 29.77 10.55
C ALA A 245 -15.28 29.75 9.84
N SER A 246 -15.89 30.92 9.68
CA SER A 246 -17.23 31.09 9.14
C SER A 246 -18.36 30.38 9.93
N TRP A 247 -18.14 29.96 11.17
CA TRP A 247 -19.26 29.56 12.02
C TRP A 247 -19.97 30.79 12.60
N LEU A 248 -21.30 30.76 12.52
CA LEU A 248 -22.15 31.78 13.11
C LEU A 248 -22.30 31.50 14.61
N VAL A 249 -21.83 32.42 15.45
CA VAL A 249 -21.93 32.31 16.91
C VAL A 249 -22.71 33.47 17.52
N PRO A 250 -23.42 33.26 18.64
CA PRO A 250 -24.06 34.35 19.36
C PRO A 250 -23.01 35.35 19.88
N TYR A 251 -23.07 36.59 19.42
CA TYR A 251 -22.17 37.64 19.89
C TYR A 251 -22.77 38.36 21.12
N ASN A 252 -24.06 38.73 21.04
CA ASN A 252 -24.84 39.30 22.14
C ASN A 252 -26.34 38.96 21.97
N ALA A 253 -27.22 39.56 22.80
CA ALA A 253 -28.66 39.28 22.78
C ALA A 253 -29.37 39.59 21.45
N SER A 254 -28.77 40.37 20.56
CA SER A 254 -29.37 40.81 19.29
C SER A 254 -28.47 40.63 18.05
N HIS A 255 -27.22 40.16 18.23
CA HIS A 255 -26.23 40.06 17.17
C HIS A 255 -25.54 38.70 17.18
N GLU A 256 -25.25 38.22 15.98
CA GLU A 256 -24.46 37.03 15.69
C GLU A 256 -23.16 37.46 14.99
N LEU A 257 -22.10 36.66 15.12
CA LEU A 257 -20.80 36.93 14.54
C LEU A 257 -20.37 35.73 13.69
N TRP A 258 -19.86 36.00 12.49
CA TRP A 258 -19.13 35.01 11.71
C TRP A 258 -17.70 34.93 12.26
N CYS A 259 -17.34 33.79 12.83
CA CYS A 259 -16.01 33.60 13.37
C CYS A 259 -14.96 33.66 12.26
N CYS A 260 -13.79 34.22 12.60
CA CYS A 260 -12.67 34.48 11.68
C CYS A 260 -12.89 35.59 10.63
N ASP A 261 -14.14 36.00 10.36
CA ASP A 261 -14.49 37.06 9.38
C ASP A 261 -14.75 38.44 10.05
N GLY A 262 -14.99 38.43 11.37
CA GLY A 262 -14.78 39.58 12.24
C GLY A 262 -15.86 40.68 12.25
N ILE A 263 -16.96 40.58 11.50
CA ILE A 263 -18.02 41.62 11.51
C ILE A 263 -19.33 41.07 12.12
N PRO A 264 -19.77 41.56 13.31
CA PRO A 264 -21.06 41.17 13.89
C PRO A 264 -22.24 41.64 13.02
N GLY A 265 -23.14 40.72 12.68
CA GLY A 265 -24.40 40.97 11.97
C GLY A 265 -25.61 40.88 12.91
N ARG A 266 -26.76 41.43 12.50
CA ARG A 266 -28.02 41.21 13.24
C ARG A 266 -28.39 39.72 13.22
N ALA A 267 -28.74 39.19 14.39
CA ALA A 267 -29.15 37.80 14.52
C ALA A 267 -30.37 37.51 13.62
N ARG A 268 -30.30 36.47 12.79
CA ARG A 268 -31.46 36.05 11.99
C ARG A 268 -32.43 35.32 12.90
N ALA A 269 -33.72 35.65 12.81
CA ALA A 269 -34.76 34.85 13.45
C ALA A 269 -34.79 33.47 12.77
N VAL A 270 -34.31 32.44 13.47
CA VAL A 270 -34.40 31.05 12.99
C VAL A 270 -35.85 30.61 13.14
N GLU A 271 -36.56 30.46 12.01
CA GLU A 271 -37.80 29.69 11.98
C GLU A 271 -37.44 28.20 12.17
N VAL A 272 -37.64 27.70 13.38
CA VAL A 272 -37.58 26.26 13.65
C VAL A 272 -38.85 25.64 13.06
N ILE A 273 -38.76 25.15 11.82
CA ILE A 273 -39.80 24.30 11.24
C ILE A 273 -39.67 22.92 11.89
N SER A 274 -40.52 22.64 12.88
CA SER A 274 -40.66 21.31 13.46
C SER A 274 -41.20 20.35 12.39
N LEU A 275 -40.33 19.51 11.82
CA LEU A 275 -40.76 18.41 10.95
C LEU A 275 -41.10 17.20 11.82
N GLN A 276 -42.40 16.91 11.96
CA GLN A 276 -42.88 15.66 12.54
C GLN A 276 -42.66 14.49 11.57
N GLY A 277 -41.99 13.43 12.02
CA GLY A 277 -41.90 12.14 11.33
C GLY A 277 -40.55 11.64 10.78
N PRO A 278 -39.36 12.17 11.11
CA PRO A 278 -38.12 11.71 10.48
C PRO A 278 -37.81 10.25 10.83
N ARG A 279 -37.92 9.34 9.86
CA ARG A 279 -37.44 7.97 9.95
C ARG A 279 -35.97 7.95 9.54
N HIS A 280 -35.08 7.53 10.43
CA HIS A 280 -33.67 7.32 10.12
C HIS A 280 -33.54 6.32 8.95
N ILE A 281 -32.88 6.76 7.87
CA ILE A 281 -32.74 6.00 6.62
C ILE A 281 -31.37 5.34 6.55
N ALA A 282 -30.31 6.08 6.90
CA ALA A 282 -28.94 5.64 6.71
C ALA A 282 -27.96 6.40 7.61
N THR A 283 -26.89 5.70 8.00
CA THR A 283 -25.69 6.30 8.56
C THR A 283 -24.55 6.04 7.59
N ILE A 284 -23.89 7.10 7.13
CA ILE A 284 -22.70 7.04 6.30
C ILE A 284 -21.52 7.41 7.19
N GLU A 285 -20.58 6.48 7.37
CA GLU A 285 -19.36 6.72 8.14
C GLU A 285 -18.18 6.82 7.18
N ARG A 286 -17.35 7.86 7.35
CA ARG A 286 -16.14 8.07 6.55
C ARG A 286 -15.01 8.56 7.43
N ILE A 287 -13.86 7.91 7.33
CA ILE A 287 -12.65 8.41 7.99
C ILE A 287 -12.09 9.50 7.08
N LEU A 288 -11.86 10.68 7.64
CA LEU A 288 -11.32 11.83 6.94
C LEU A 288 -10.12 12.36 7.72
N SER A 289 -9.15 12.87 6.99
CA SER A 289 -8.15 13.76 7.57
C SER A 289 -8.67 15.18 7.54
N PHE A 290 -8.70 15.85 8.68
CA PHE A 290 -9.09 17.25 8.81
C PHE A 290 -8.12 17.95 9.74
N GLY A 291 -7.32 18.89 9.20
CA GLY A 291 -6.30 19.61 9.97
C GLY A 291 -5.28 18.69 10.66
N GLY A 292 -4.77 17.68 9.95
CA GLY A 292 -3.74 16.79 10.49
C GLY A 292 -4.20 15.69 11.43
N ARG A 293 -5.51 15.63 11.71
CA ARG A 293 -6.10 14.63 12.62
C ARG A 293 -7.06 13.72 11.88
N ILE A 294 -7.02 12.44 12.23
CA ILE A 294 -7.99 11.46 11.79
C ILE A 294 -9.31 11.72 12.53
N ILE A 295 -10.34 12.08 11.78
CA ILE A 295 -11.70 12.25 12.29
C ILE A 295 -12.65 11.25 11.63
N LYS A 296 -13.63 10.77 12.39
CA LYS A 296 -14.72 9.93 11.88
C LYS A 296 -15.92 10.82 11.55
N LEU A 297 -16.16 11.06 10.27
CA LEU A 297 -17.38 11.70 9.80
C LEU A 297 -18.53 10.70 9.87
N VAL A 298 -19.61 11.06 10.56
CA VAL A 298 -20.85 10.25 10.65
C VAL A 298 -22.01 11.11 10.13
N VAL A 299 -22.56 10.75 8.98
CA VAL A 299 -23.70 11.44 8.35
C VAL A 299 -24.95 10.59 8.57
N ASN A 300 -25.93 11.11 9.30
CA ASN A 300 -27.22 10.46 9.49
C ASN A 300 -28.26 11.10 8.56
N VAL A 301 -28.88 10.29 7.72
CA VAL A 301 -29.93 10.71 6.78
C VAL A 301 -31.28 10.30 7.35
N PHE A 302 -32.23 11.24 7.39
CA PHE A 302 -33.59 11.02 7.87
C PHE A 302 -34.60 11.33 6.76
N ARG A 303 -35.72 10.59 6.69
CA ARG A 303 -36.84 10.82 5.76
C ARG A 303 -38.06 11.35 6.48
#